data_AF-A0A831X4A1-F1
#
_entry.id   AF-A0A831X4A1-F1
#
_cell.length_a   1.000
_cell.length_b   1.000
_cell.length_c   1.000
_cell.angle_alpha   90.00
_cell.angle_beta   90.00
_cell.angle_gamma   90.00
#
_symmetry.space_group_name_H-M   'P 1'
#
loop_
_entity.id
_entity.type
_entity.pdbx_description
1 polymer ?
#
loop_
_entity_poly.entity_id
_entity_poly.type
_entity_poly.pdbx_seq_one_letter_code
_entity_poly.pdbx_strand_id
1 'polypeptide(L)' 'MMITSTAPMSSTDYSLTSWKRSGLLKPSVVKTNRVFTINSELIKRVMGQLPDEDLEQIKIQLVEILNLKNAPG' A
#
# COMPACT_ATOMS: atom_id res chain seq x y z
N MET A 1 -3.66 4.65 -2.05
CA MET A 1 -2.25 4.73 -1.62
C MET A 1 -1.33 4.82 -2.82
N MET A 2 -0.12 5.35 -2.66
CA MET A 2 0.87 5.42 -3.74
C MET A 2 1.82 4.22 -3.69
N ILE A 3 2.12 3.63 -4.85
CA ILE A 3 3.19 2.62 -5.02
C ILE A 3 4.31 3.26 -5.85
N THR A 4 5.55 3.09 -5.42
CA THR A 4 6.73 3.68 -6.10
C THR A 4 7.94 2.78 -5.98
N SER A 5 8.85 2.83 -6.94
CA SER A 5 10.13 2.13 -6.88
C SER A 5 11.26 2.95 -6.23
N THR A 6 10.96 4.16 -5.77
CA THR A 6 11.93 4.95 -5.01
C THR A 6 12.19 4.24 -3.68
N ALA A 7 13.44 4.30 -3.21
CA ALA A 7 13.82 3.72 -1.93
C ALA A 7 12.87 4.17 -0.79
N PRO A 8 12.63 3.30 0.21
CA PRO A 8 11.88 3.69 1.39
C PRO A 8 12.61 4.83 2.12
N MET A 9 11.87 5.87 2.49
CA MET A 9 12.38 7.07 3.16
C MET A 9 11.65 7.33 4.48
N SER A 10 10.54 6.64 4.74
CA SER A 10 9.77 6.73 5.97
C SER A 10 9.68 5.37 6.64
N SER A 11 9.59 5.36 7.98
CA SER A 11 9.24 4.16 8.76
C SER A 11 7.87 3.60 8.43
N THR A 12 7.00 4.41 7.79
CA THR A 12 5.67 3.99 7.31
C THR A 12 5.72 3.43 5.88
N ASP A 13 6.88 3.37 5.23
CA ASP A 13 6.97 2.77 3.91
C ASP A 13 6.99 1.24 4.03
N TYR A 14 6.04 0.57 3.38
CA TYR A 14 6.03 -0.88 3.30
C TYR A 14 6.78 -1.36 2.05
N SER A 15 7.83 -2.15 2.22
CA SER A 15 8.53 -2.78 1.09
C SER A 15 7.79 -4.03 0.63
N LEU A 16 7.31 -4.04 -0.62
CA LEU A 16 6.59 -5.19 -1.17
C LEU A 16 7.53 -6.38 -1.29
N THR A 17 7.18 -7.47 -0.61
CA THR A 17 8.00 -8.68 -0.58
C THR A 17 7.77 -9.54 -1.81
N SER A 18 6.51 -9.60 -2.28
CA SER A 18 6.08 -10.41 -3.42
C SER A 18 5.79 -9.56 -4.67
N TRP A 19 6.50 -8.43 -4.87
CA TRP A 19 6.26 -7.46 -5.94
C TRP A 19 6.17 -8.06 -7.36
N LYS A 20 6.98 -9.10 -7.66
CA LYS A 20 6.93 -9.81 -8.95
C LYS A 20 5.57 -10.49 -9.18
N ARG A 21 5.02 -11.13 -8.14
CA ARG A 21 3.71 -11.80 -8.20
C ARG A 21 2.57 -10.79 -8.37
N SER A 22 2.79 -9.55 -7.95
CA SER A 22 1.84 -8.43 -8.16
C SER A 22 1.90 -7.80 -9.55
N GLY A 23 2.77 -8.29 -10.45
CA GLY A 23 2.93 -7.74 -11.80
C GLY A 23 3.81 -6.49 -11.88
N LEU A 24 4.55 -6.15 -10.81
CA LEU A 24 5.48 -5.03 -10.84
C LEU A 24 6.80 -5.42 -11.51
N LEU A 25 7.39 -4.48 -12.26
CA LEU A 25 8.64 -4.72 -13.01
C LEU A 25 9.90 -4.64 -12.16
N LYS A 26 9.82 -3.99 -10.99
CA LYS A 26 10.96 -3.73 -10.11
C LYS A 26 10.52 -3.71 -8.64
N PRO A 27 11.46 -3.93 -7.70
CA PRO A 27 11.22 -3.74 -6.28
C PRO A 27 10.55 -2.38 -6.04
N SER A 28 9.49 -2.40 -5.24
CA SER A 28 8.65 -1.23 -5.01
C SER A 28 8.17 -1.18 -3.57
N VAL A 29 7.80 0.02 -3.14
CA VAL A 29 7.29 0.30 -1.80
C VAL A 29 5.90 0.93 -1.88
N VAL A 30 5.05 0.63 -0.90
CA VAL A 30 3.77 1.28 -0.67
C VAL A 30 3.96 2.39 0.36
N LYS A 31 3.58 3.62 0.00
CA LYS A 31 3.59 4.77 0.90
C LYS A 31 2.31 4.75 1.74
N THR A 32 2.31 4.02 2.86
CA THR A 32 1.08 3.80 3.65
C THR A 32 0.59 5.06 4.37
N ASN A 33 1.48 6.02 4.63
CA ASN A 33 1.11 7.36 5.10
C ASN A 33 0.50 8.29 4.02
N ARG A 34 0.39 7.82 2.77
CA ARG A 34 -0.16 8.57 1.62
C ARG A 34 -1.42 7.89 1.10
N VAL A 35 -2.47 7.94 1.90
CA VAL A 35 -3.81 7.45 1.54
C VAL A 35 -4.61 8.59 0.93
N PHE A 36 -5.22 8.33 -0.22
CA PHE A 36 -6.01 9.31 -0.97
C PHE A 36 -7.29 8.64 -1.45
N THR A 37 -8.38 9.40 -1.43
CA THR A 37 -9.62 9.06 -2.12
C THR A 37 -9.56 9.65 -3.53
N ILE A 38 -9.86 8.85 -4.54
CA ILE A 38 -9.92 9.29 -5.94
C ILE A 38 -11.28 8.96 -6.54
N ASN A 39 -11.71 9.72 -7.55
CA ASN A 39 -12.86 9.35 -8.36
C ASN A 39 -12.51 8.05 -9.14
N SER A 40 -13.45 7.10 -9.19
CA SER A 40 -13.29 5.82 -9.90
C SER A 40 -13.02 5.99 -11.40
N GLU A 41 -13.51 7.06 -12.03
CA GLU A 41 -13.25 7.40 -13.43
C GLU A 41 -11.76 7.66 -13.73
N LEU A 42 -10.95 7.97 -12.71
CA LEU A 42 -9.51 8.14 -12.85
C LEU A 42 -8.75 6.81 -12.96
N ILE A 43 -9.40 5.67 -12.70
CA ILE A 43 -8.78 4.34 -12.78
C ILE A 43 -8.74 3.88 -14.23
N LYS A 44 -7.54 3.90 -14.84
CA LYS A 44 -7.35 3.53 -16.26
C LYS A 44 -7.37 2.03 -16.51
N ARG A 45 -6.79 1.23 -15.60
CA ARG A 45 -6.67 -0.24 -15.72
C ARG A 45 -6.23 -0.88 -14.41
N VAL A 46 -6.54 -2.16 -14.25
CA VAL A 46 -5.98 -3.03 -13.19
C VAL A 46 -4.70 -3.68 -13.72
N MET A 47 -3.60 -3.58 -12.97
CA MET A 47 -2.28 -4.07 -13.40
C MET A 47 -1.88 -5.42 -12.80
N GLY A 48 -2.62 -5.89 -11.80
CA GLY A 48 -2.31 -7.07 -11.02
C GLY A 48 -3.02 -7.01 -9.67
N GLN A 49 -2.74 -8.00 -8.82
CA GLN A 49 -3.29 -8.12 -7.47
C GLN A 49 -2.13 -8.26 -6.47
N LEU A 50 -2.26 -7.60 -5.32
CA LEU A 50 -1.34 -7.81 -4.21
C LEU A 50 -1.61 -9.19 -3.58
N PRO A 51 -0.58 -10.00 -3.34
CA PRO A 51 -0.69 -11.20 -2.53
C PRO A 51 -1.17 -10.89 -1.11
N ASP A 52 -1.84 -11.85 -0.50
CA ASP A 52 -2.43 -11.69 0.84
C ASP A 52 -1.38 -11.31 1.89
N GLU A 53 -0.17 -11.87 1.80
CA GLU A 53 0.89 -11.56 2.76
C GLU A 53 1.32 -10.07 2.73
N ASP A 54 1.40 -9.46 1.55
CA ASP A 54 1.71 -8.03 1.42
C ASP A 54 0.49 -7.19 1.84
N LEU A 55 -0.71 -7.61 1.46
CA LEU A 55 -1.95 -6.91 1.77
C LEU A 55 -2.23 -6.84 3.28
N GLU A 56 -2.07 -7.94 4.01
CA GLU A 56 -2.32 -7.99 5.45
C GLU A 56 -1.34 -7.11 6.23
N GLN A 57 -0.05 -7.09 5.84
CA GLN A 57 0.92 -6.20 6.49
C GLN A 57 0.61 -4.72 6.23
N ILE A 58 0.20 -4.36 5.01
CA ILE A 58 -0.23 -2.99 4.69
C ILE A 58 -1.43 -2.59 5.53
N LYS A 59 -2.42 -3.48 5.71
CA LYS A 59 -3.60 -3.22 6.56
C LYS A 59 -3.21 -2.96 8.02
N ILE A 60 -2.31 -3.77 8.58
CA ILE A 60 -1.82 -3.61 9.96
C ILE A 60 -1.18 -2.22 10.12
N GLN A 61 -0.25 -1.85 9.24
CA GLN A 61 0.39 -0.54 9.28
C GLN A 61 -0.61 0.61 9.11
N LEU A 62 -1.59 0.44 8.21
CA LEU A 62 -2.61 1.46 7.97
C LEU A 62 -3.48 1.72 9.21
N VAL A 63 -3.91 0.66 9.91
CA VAL A 63 -4.68 0.78 11.15
C VAL A 63 -3.90 1.52 12.22
N GLU A 64 -2.60 1.27 12.33
CA GLU A 64 -1.71 1.95 13.26
C GLU A 64 -1.54 3.44 12.91
N ILE A 65 -1.30 3.76 11.65
CA ILE A 65 -1.15 5.14 11.17
C ILE A 65 -2.44 5.94 11.36
N LEU A 66 -3.59 5.31 11.13
CA LEU A 66 -4.89 5.95 11.28
C LEU A 66 -5.40 5.98 12.73
N ASN A 67 -4.64 5.40 13.68
CA ASN A 67 -5.03 5.31 15.10
C ASN A 67 -6.45 4.76 15.31
N LEU A 68 -6.91 3.86 14.44
CA LEU A 68 -8.27 3.30 14.49
C LEU A 68 -8.52 2.38 15.72
N LYS A 69 -7.52 2.24 16.61
CA LYS A 69 -7.60 1.46 17.84
C LYS A 69 -8.43 2.11 18.96
N ASN A 70 -8.96 3.34 18.78
CA ASN A 70 -9.69 4.10 19.82
C ASN A 70 -11.04 4.71 19.38
N ALA A 71 -11.75 4.15 18.39
CA ALA A 71 -13.09 4.64 18.08
C ALA A 71 -14.14 3.94 18.97
N PRO A 72 -14.81 4.64 19.91
CA PRO A 72 -15.98 4.07 20.59
C PRO A 72 -17.10 3.89 19.55
N GLY A 73 -17.57 2.65 19.42
CA GLY A 73 -18.80 2.32 18.70
C GLY A 73 -20.05 2.66 19.49
#